data_AF-A0A2R6JXF4-F1
#
_entry.id   AF-A0A2R6JXF4-F1
#
_cell.length_a   1.000
_cell.length_b   1.000
_cell.length_c   1.000
_cell.angle_alpha   90.00
_cell.angle_beta   90.00
_cell.angle_gamma   90.00
#
_symmetry.space_group_name_H-M   'P 1'
#
loop_
_entity.id
_entity.type
_entity.pdbx_description
1 polymer ?
#
loop_
_entity_poly.entity_id
_entity_poly.type
_entity_poly.pdbx_seq_one_letter_code
_entity_poly.pdbx_strand_id
1 'polypeptide(L)' 'MEREAVVEAVVSTAAVVAFVALIVVIAVAYPTLAGQGAFALIGAIVLFVLVMAAIGYWLSGRQ' A
#
# COMPACT_ATOMS: atom_id res chain seq x y z
N MET A 1 -1.94 24.55 4.47
CA MET A 1 -0.67 24.28 5.19
C MET A 1 -0.83 23.22 6.28
N GLU A 2 -1.19 23.53 7.54
CA GLU A 2 -1.14 22.53 8.64
C GLU A 2 -2.12 21.36 8.47
N ARG A 3 -3.39 21.63 8.14
CA ARG A 3 -4.40 20.57 7.89
C ARG A 3 -4.08 19.67 6.70
N GLU A 4 -3.39 20.22 5.70
CA GLU A 4 -3.10 19.55 4.44
C GLU A 4 -1.93 18.58 4.60
N ALA A 5 -0.88 19.01 5.30
CA ALA A 5 0.22 18.15 5.74
C ALA A 5 -0.26 17.02 6.65
N VAL A 6 -1.21 17.30 7.56
CA VAL A 6 -1.82 16.26 8.41
C VAL A 6 -2.60 15.25 7.57
N VAL A 7 -3.38 15.69 6.59
CA VAL A 7 -4.13 14.79 5.70
C VAL A 7 -3.17 13.89 4.91
N GLU A 8 -2.10 14.45 4.35
CA GLU A 8 -1.09 13.68 3.63
C GLU A 8 -0.42 12.62 4.52
N ALA A 9 -0.01 13.00 5.74
CA ALA A 9 0.58 12.09 6.70
C ALA A 9 -0.39 10.96 7.09
N VAL A 10 -1.67 11.28 7.31
CA VAL A 10 -2.71 10.30 7.64
C VAL A 10 -2.96 9.34 6.48
N VAL A 11 -3.05 9.85 5.24
CA VAL A 11 -3.28 9.02 4.06
C VAL A 11 -2.10 8.08 3.82
N SER A 12 -0.87 8.58 3.91
CA SER A 12 0.34 7.77 3.78
C SER A 12 0.41 6.68 4.86
N THR A 13 0.14 7.04 6.12
CA THR A 13 0.11 6.09 7.23
C THR A 13 -0.97 5.02 7.02
N ALA A 14 -2.17 5.42 6.59
CA ALA A 14 -3.27 4.49 6.32
C ALA A 14 -2.91 3.52 5.19
N ALA A 15 -2.24 3.98 4.13
CA ALA A 15 -1.78 3.14 3.03
C ALA A 15 -0.77 2.09 3.49
N VAL A 16 0.19 2.46 4.36
CA VAL A 16 1.17 1.52 4.94
C VAL A 16 0.47 0.47 5.79
N VAL A 17 -0.47 0.88 6.66
CA VAL A 17 -1.23 -0.07 7.50
C VAL A 17 -2.03 -1.05 6.63
N ALA A 18 -2.67 -0.56 5.57
CA ALA A 18 -3.40 -1.41 4.62
C ALA A 18 -2.47 -2.41 3.92
N PHE A 19 -1.26 -2.00 3.55
CA PHE A 19 -0.27 -2.89 2.94
C PHE A 19 0.20 -3.98 3.89
N VAL A 20 0.48 -3.63 5.15
CA VAL A 20 0.83 -4.62 6.18
C VAL A 20 -0.31 -5.63 6.37
N ALA A 21 -1.56 -5.16 6.46
CA ALA A 21 -2.72 -6.04 6.57
C ALA A 21 -2.83 -6.99 5.37
N LEU A 22 -2.58 -6.49 4.15
CA LEU A 22 -2.58 -7.31 2.93
C LEU A 22 -1.50 -8.40 2.97
N ILE A 23 -0.29 -8.07 3.44
CA ILE A 23 0.79 -9.06 3.62
C ILE A 23 0.37 -10.14 4.61
N VAL A 24 -0.24 -9.76 5.74
CA VAL A 24 -0.71 -10.72 6.76
C VAL A 24 -1.77 -11.65 6.16
N VAL A 25 -2.72 -11.13 5.39
CA VAL A 25 -3.73 -11.93 4.69
C VAL A 25 -3.07 -12.92 3.72
N ILE A 26 -2.08 -12.48 2.95
CA ILE A 26 -1.34 -13.34 2.02
C ILE A 26 -0.57 -14.43 2.78
N ALA A 27 0.09 -14.08 3.89
CA ALA A 27 0.83 -15.05 4.70
C ALA A 27 -0.08 -16.13 5.30
N VAL A 28 -1.30 -15.76 5.70
CA VAL A 28 -2.29 -16.72 6.23
C VAL A 28 -2.90 -17.57 5.11
N ALA A 29 -3.17 -16.97 3.94
CA ALA A 29 -3.76 -17.67 2.80
C ALA A 29 -2.75 -18.59 2.07
N TYR A 30 -1.48 -18.21 2.07
CA TYR A 30 -0.39 -18.93 1.40
C TYR A 30 0.70 -19.30 2.42
N PRO A 31 0.59 -20.47 3.06
CA PRO A 31 1.54 -20.91 4.10
C PRO A 31 2.95 -21.17 3.55
N THR A 32 3.11 -21.26 2.23
CA THR A 32 4.41 -21.33 1.58
C THR A 32 4.57 -20.11 0.65
N LEU A 33 5.74 -19.47 0.71
CA LEU A 33 6.11 -18.37 -0.17
C LEU A 33 6.62 -18.85 -1.54
N ALA A 34 6.41 -20.13 -1.88
CA ALA A 34 6.76 -20.70 -3.16
C ALA A 34 5.54 -20.75 -4.09
N GLY A 35 5.79 -20.78 -5.41
CA GLY A 35 4.74 -20.84 -6.42
C GLY A 35 3.75 -19.67 -6.30
N GLN A 36 2.48 -19.97 -6.06
CA GLN A 36 1.41 -18.97 -6.05
C GLN A 36 1.56 -17.92 -4.94
N GLY A 37 2.11 -18.30 -3.78
CA GLY A 37 2.38 -17.36 -2.68
C GLY A 37 3.41 -16.29 -3.04
N ALA A 38 4.43 -16.64 -3.82
CA ALA A 38 5.43 -15.70 -4.32
C ALA A 38 4.78 -14.65 -5.23
N PHE A 39 3.97 -15.10 -6.20
CA PHE A 39 3.29 -14.20 -7.13
C PHE A 39 2.26 -13.32 -6.42
N ALA A 40 1.55 -13.84 -5.41
CA ALA A 40 0.63 -13.05 -4.60
C ALA A 40 1.36 -11.93 -3.84
N LEU A 41 2.51 -12.22 -3.23
CA LEU A 41 3.32 -11.22 -2.53
C LEU A 41 3.88 -10.16 -3.50
N ILE A 42 4.42 -10.57 -4.64
CA ILE A 42 4.89 -9.64 -5.68
C ILE A 42 3.74 -8.75 -6.17
N GLY A 43 2.57 -9.34 -6.44
CA GLY A 43 1.38 -8.60 -6.84
C GLY A 43 0.94 -7.57 -5.80
N ALA A 44 1.00 -7.92 -4.51
CA ALA A 44 0.71 -6.98 -3.42
C ALA A 44 1.69 -5.82 -3.36
N ILE A 45 2.99 -6.08 -3.56
CA ILE A 45 4.02 -5.02 -3.60
C ILE A 45 3.76 -4.09 -4.79
N VAL A 46 3.52 -4.64 -5.98
CA VAL A 46 3.23 -3.84 -7.18
C VAL A 46 1.97 -2.99 -6.96
N LEU A 47 0.91 -3.59 -6.43
CA LEU A 47 -0.33 -2.87 -6.09
C LEU A 47 -0.06 -1.71 -5.11
N PHE A 48 0.72 -1.95 -4.06
CA PHE A 48 1.06 -0.92 -3.08
C PHE A 48 1.81 0.26 -3.71
N VAL A 49 2.82 -0.02 -4.55
CA VAL A 49 3.56 1.02 -5.27
C VAL A 49 2.63 1.83 -6.16
N LEU A 50 1.72 1.18 -6.89
CA LEU A 50 0.74 1.87 -7.74
C LEU A 50 -0.23 2.73 -6.93
N VAL A 51 -0.70 2.26 -5.79
CA VAL A 51 -1.56 3.03 -4.88
C VAL A 51 -0.82 4.27 -4.38
N MET A 52 0.43 4.12 -3.92
CA MET A 52 1.24 5.26 -3.46
C MET A 52 1.54 6.24 -4.59
N ALA A 53 1.82 5.76 -5.79
CA ALA A 53 2.00 6.60 -6.97
C ALA A 53 0.73 7.38 -7.31
N ALA A 54 -0.43 6.73 -7.27
CA ALA A 54 -1.73 7.38 -7.52
C ALA A 54 -2.07 8.42 -6.44
N ILE A 55 -1.82 8.10 -5.17
CA ILE A 55 -2.01 9.05 -4.05
C ILE A 55 -1.10 10.26 -4.23
N GLY A 56 0.19 10.04 -4.49
CA GLY A 56 1.16 11.11 -4.71
C GLY A 56 0.75 12.00 -5.89
N TYR A 57 0.37 11.40 -7.01
CA TYR A 57 -0.12 12.14 -8.19
C TYR A 57 -1.37 12.98 -7.87
N TRP A 58 -2.33 12.42 -7.13
CA TRP A 58 -3.56 13.12 -6.76
C TRP A 58 -3.32 14.27 -5.78
N LEU A 59 -2.39 14.11 -4.84
CA LEU A 59 -1.97 15.18 -3.92
C LEU A 59 -1.24 16.29 -4.68
N SER A 60 -0.32 15.95 -5.59
CA SER A 60 0.36 16.95 -6.44
C SER A 60 -0.60 17.73 -7.34
N GLY A 61 -1.69 17.12 -7.80
CA GLY A 61 -2.73 17.81 -8.59
C GLY A 61 -3.62 18.75 -7.78
N ARG A 62 -3.52 18.75 -6.44
CA ARG A 62 -4.24 19.67 -5.54
C ARG A 62 -3.39 20.81 -4.98
N GLN A 63 -2.09 20.79 -5.23
CA GLN A 63 -1.17 21.91 -4.96
C GLN A 63 -1.29 22.97 -6.06
#